data_AF-A0A926A7A0-F1
#
_entry.id   AF-A0A926A7A0-F1
#
_cell.length_a   1.000
_cell.length_b   1.000
_cell.length_c   1.000
_cell.angle_alpha   90.00
_cell.angle_beta   90.00
_cell.angle_gamma   90.00
#
_symmetry.space_group_name_H-M   'P 1'
#
loop_
_entity.id
_entity.type
_entity.pdbx_description
1 polymer ?
#
loop_
_entity_poly.entity_id
_entity_poly.type
_entity_poly.pdbx_seq_one_letter_code
_entity_poly.pdbx_strand_id
1 'polypeptide(L)'
;MYTADGEHYLVVDAQVHAWDASPHNQAGPAGEDFASDLLRRHRELDGSAVPLPEVERVTEDGLARDVFGAGSVDRAVLQPVVLGDLFVLGFSPVAWHAELADRMPGKFVLSGELDPDAGQPGARGIAAKVRRWDLRGLTFCESRRPGGRMA
;
A
#
# COMPACT_ATOMS: atom_id res chain seq x y z
N MET A 1 -11.21 11.92 -15.05
CA MET A 1 -11.18 11.61 -16.48
C MET A 1 -10.42 12.74 -17.13
N TYR A 2 -9.22 12.43 -17.62
CA TYR A 2 -8.31 13.41 -18.19
C TYR A 2 -8.75 13.75 -19.62
N THR A 3 -8.69 15.02 -19.99
CA THR A 3 -9.08 15.48 -21.34
C THR A 3 -7.88 16.10 -22.03
N ALA A 4 -7.56 15.61 -23.23
CA ALA A 4 -6.53 16.18 -24.10
C ALA A 4 -6.96 16.02 -25.55
N ASP A 5 -6.76 17.06 -26.36
CA ASP A 5 -7.08 17.09 -27.80
C ASP A 5 -8.54 16.71 -28.15
N GLY A 6 -9.48 17.01 -27.25
CA GLY A 6 -10.90 16.67 -27.43
C GLY A 6 -11.24 15.22 -27.09
N GLU A 7 -10.26 14.41 -26.72
CA GLU A 7 -10.41 13.03 -26.29
C GLU A 7 -10.41 12.92 -24.76
N HIS A 8 -11.11 11.90 -24.27
CA HIS A 8 -11.20 11.62 -22.84
C HIS A 8 -10.54 10.29 -22.46
N TYR A 9 -9.71 10.34 -21.43
CA TYR A 9 -8.92 9.21 -20.97
C TYR A 9 -9.26 8.85 -19.53
N LEU A 10 -9.46 7.56 -19.29
CA LEU A 10 -9.51 7.01 -17.94
C LEU A 10 -8.08 6.92 -17.40
N VAL A 11 -7.80 7.63 -16.30
CA VAL A 11 -6.49 7.59 -15.65
C VAL A 11 -6.51 6.55 -14.55
N VAL A 12 -5.67 5.53 -14.68
CA VAL A 12 -5.52 4.47 -13.67
C VAL A 12 -4.14 4.58 -13.04
N ASP A 13 -4.10 4.80 -11.73
CA ASP A 13 -2.87 4.61 -10.96
C ASP A 13 -2.71 3.12 -10.67
N ALA A 14 -1.67 2.52 -11.26
CA ALA A 14 -1.42 1.09 -11.18
C ALA A 14 -0.86 0.64 -9.82
N GLN A 15 -0.51 1.57 -8.92
CA GLN A 15 0.08 1.25 -7.63
C GLN A 15 -0.09 2.37 -6.61
N VAL A 16 -1.01 2.15 -5.67
CA VAL A 16 -1.14 2.97 -4.46
C VAL A 16 -1.13 2.09 -3.21
N HIS A 17 -0.80 2.72 -2.08
CA HIS A 17 -0.68 2.05 -0.79
C HIS A 17 -1.40 2.89 0.26
N ALA A 18 -2.28 2.26 1.03
CA ALA A 18 -2.61 2.74 2.36
C ALA A 18 -1.72 2.01 3.35
N TRP A 19 -1.01 2.75 4.21
CA TRP A 19 -0.06 2.16 5.15
C TRP A 19 -0.10 2.80 6.53
N ASP A 20 0.42 2.06 7.50
CA ASP A 20 0.60 2.51 8.88
C ASP A 20 2.00 2.13 9.36
N ALA A 21 2.90 3.11 9.41
CA ALA A 21 4.25 3.01 9.93
C ALA A 21 4.35 3.57 11.37
N SER A 22 3.22 3.98 11.97
CA SER A 22 3.21 4.70 13.25
C SER A 22 3.80 3.83 14.38
N PRO A 23 4.32 4.46 15.46
CA PRO A 23 5.00 3.74 16.54
C PRO A 23 4.22 2.57 17.14
N HIS A 24 2.89 2.68 17.24
CA HIS A 24 2.03 1.62 17.78
C HIS A 24 1.97 0.36 16.90
N ASN A 25 2.29 0.47 15.61
CA ASN A 25 2.29 -0.65 14.68
C ASN A 25 3.67 -1.32 14.57
N GLN A 26 4.75 -0.70 15.07
CA GLN A 26 6.11 -1.22 14.93
C GLN A 26 6.34 -2.41 15.88
N ALA A 27 6.80 -3.55 15.33
CA ALA A 27 7.01 -4.79 16.09
C ALA A 27 8.30 -4.79 16.94
N GLY A 28 9.22 -3.86 16.68
CA GLY A 28 10.50 -3.73 17.35
C GLY A 28 11.45 -2.78 16.62
N PRO A 29 12.75 -2.76 16.99
CA PRO A 29 13.73 -1.80 16.45
C PRO A 29 13.83 -1.82 14.92
N ALA A 30 13.74 -2.99 14.29
CA ALA A 30 13.80 -3.09 12.83
C ALA A 30 12.60 -2.40 12.14
N GLY A 31 11.42 -2.39 12.77
CA GLY A 31 10.24 -1.67 12.28
C GLY A 31 10.38 -0.16 12.45
N GLU A 32 10.98 0.28 13.56
CA GLU A 32 11.32 1.68 13.82
C GLU A 32 12.35 2.20 12.80
N ASP A 33 13.40 1.42 12.52
CA ASP A 33 14.42 1.75 11.52
C ASP A 33 13.80 1.87 10.13
N PHE A 34 12.93 0.93 9.75
CA PHE A 34 12.20 0.99 8.47
C PHE A 34 11.33 2.23 8.37
N ALA A 35 10.55 2.55 9.41
CA ALA A 35 9.69 3.72 9.43
C ALA A 35 10.53 5.01 9.32
N SER A 36 11.61 5.10 10.09
CA SER A 36 12.52 6.25 10.06
C SER A 36 13.14 6.46 8.68
N ASP A 37 13.59 5.39 8.02
CA ASP A 37 14.13 5.45 6.67
C ASP A 37 13.06 5.82 5.61
N LEU A 38 11.84 5.28 5.72
CA LEU A 38 10.73 5.64 4.87
C LEU A 38 10.44 7.15 4.93
N LEU A 39 10.35 7.69 6.14
CA LEU A 39 10.13 9.12 6.40
C LEU A 39 11.27 9.98 5.84
N ARG A 40 12.51 9.56 6.03
CA ARG A 40 13.69 10.24 5.48
C ARG A 40 13.62 10.31 3.95
N ARG A 41 13.36 9.18 3.29
CA ARG A 41 13.23 9.11 1.82
C ARG A 41 12.11 9.99 1.29
N HIS A 42 10.95 10.00 1.96
CA HIS A 42 9.83 10.85 1.55
C HIS A 42 10.19 12.34 1.58
N ARG A 43 10.87 12.79 2.64
CA ARG A 43 11.35 14.18 2.76
C ARG A 43 12.41 14.54 1.72
N GLU A 44 13.31 13.62 1.41
CA GLU A 44 14.37 13.85 0.41
C GLU A 44 13.82 13.94 -1.02
N LEU A 45 12.79 13.17 -1.35
CA LEU A 45 12.20 13.15 -2.69
C LEU A 45 11.29 14.35 -2.95
N ASP A 46 10.39 14.66 -2.01
CA ASP A 46 9.35 15.66 -2.26
C ASP A 46 9.78 17.07 -1.83
N GLY A 47 10.89 17.18 -1.07
CA GLY A 47 11.33 18.43 -0.45
C GLY A 47 10.26 19.06 0.46
N SER A 48 9.22 18.29 0.81
CA SER A 48 7.94 18.79 1.28
C SER A 48 7.90 18.90 2.81
N ALA A 49 7.09 19.84 3.28
CA ALA A 49 6.78 20.04 4.70
C ALA A 49 5.63 19.15 5.19
N VAL A 50 5.38 18.00 4.54
CA VAL A 50 4.26 17.11 4.90
C VAL A 50 4.39 16.74 6.38
N PRO A 51 3.33 16.95 7.19
CA PRO A 51 3.36 16.64 8.61
C PRO A 51 3.74 15.17 8.84
N LEU A 52 4.59 14.94 9.84
CA LEU A 52 5.04 13.61 10.22
C LEU A 52 3.91 12.57 10.31
N PRO A 53 2.75 12.85 10.95
CA PRO A 53 1.67 11.87 11.05
C PRO A 53 1.06 11.46 9.70
N GLU A 54 1.09 12.34 8.70
CA GLU A 54 0.57 12.04 7.36
C GLU A 54 1.52 11.14 6.56
N VAL A 55 2.83 11.28 6.78
CA VAL A 55 3.85 10.40 6.17
C VAL A 55 3.86 9.03 6.86
N GLU A 56 3.74 9.01 8.19
CA GLU A 56 3.69 7.78 8.97
C GLU A 56 2.47 6.95 8.63
N ARG A 57 1.33 7.58 8.31
CA ARG A 57 0.09 6.86 8.06
C ARG A 57 -0.71 7.48 6.93
N VAL A 58 -0.73 6.77 5.80
CA VAL A 58 -1.59 7.11 4.66
C VAL A 58 -2.94 6.42 4.81
N THR A 59 -3.98 7.23 5.00
CA THR A 59 -5.36 6.81 5.23
C THR A 59 -6.23 6.99 3.98
N GLU A 60 -7.53 6.64 4.10
CA GLU A 60 -8.55 7.01 3.10
C GLU A 60 -8.51 8.49 2.76
N ASP A 61 -8.53 9.35 3.77
CA ASP A 61 -8.62 10.81 3.55
C ASP A 61 -7.40 11.31 2.78
N GLY A 62 -6.21 10.78 3.08
CA GLY A 62 -4.98 11.07 2.35
C GLY A 62 -5.08 10.61 0.89
N LEU A 63 -5.50 9.38 0.63
CA LEU A 63 -5.68 8.87 -0.74
C LEU A 63 -6.77 9.64 -1.51
N ALA A 64 -7.88 9.98 -0.86
CA ALA A 64 -8.96 10.75 -1.46
C ALA A 64 -8.49 12.13 -1.88
N ARG A 65 -7.73 12.81 -1.00
CA ARG A 65 -7.16 14.12 -1.26
C ARG A 65 -6.07 14.08 -2.33
N ASP A 66 -5.10 13.19 -2.19
CA ASP A 66 -3.84 13.26 -2.95
C ASP A 66 -3.94 12.49 -4.28
N VAL A 67 -4.55 11.31 -4.30
CA VAL A 67 -4.65 10.48 -5.51
C VAL A 67 -5.85 10.91 -6.36
N PHE A 68 -7.04 10.93 -5.77
CA PHE A 68 -8.27 11.21 -6.53
C PHE A 68 -8.58 12.71 -6.67
N GLY A 69 -8.18 13.51 -5.69
CA GLY A 69 -8.34 14.96 -5.72
C GLY A 69 -7.25 15.62 -6.56
N ALA A 70 -6.08 15.84 -5.96
CA ALA A 70 -4.96 16.54 -6.60
C ALA A 70 -4.37 15.75 -7.78
N GLY A 71 -4.19 14.44 -7.64
CA GLY A 71 -3.63 13.56 -8.67
C GLY A 71 -4.55 13.33 -9.88
N SER A 72 -5.83 13.71 -9.80
CA SER A 72 -6.81 13.56 -10.89
C SER A 72 -6.96 12.13 -11.43
N VAL A 73 -6.68 11.12 -10.59
CA VAL A 73 -6.80 9.70 -10.93
C VAL A 73 -8.27 9.26 -10.88
N ASP A 74 -8.70 8.39 -11.81
CA ASP A 74 -10.07 7.87 -11.84
C ASP A 74 -10.24 6.58 -11.04
N ARG A 75 -9.25 5.69 -11.14
CA ARG A 75 -9.18 4.38 -10.49
C ARG A 75 -7.76 4.13 -9.98
N ALA A 76 -7.61 3.48 -8.84
CA ALA A 76 -6.29 3.13 -8.33
C ALA A 76 -6.22 1.65 -7.92
N VAL A 77 -5.06 1.03 -8.06
CA VAL A 77 -4.81 -0.35 -7.61
C VAL A 77 -4.17 -0.32 -6.23
N LEU A 78 -4.89 -0.80 -5.22
CA LEU A 78 -4.34 -0.97 -3.88
C LEU A 78 -3.48 -2.24 -3.84
N GLN A 79 -2.19 -2.03 -3.60
CA GLN A 79 -1.20 -3.10 -3.52
C GLN A 79 -0.77 -3.34 -2.07
N PRO A 80 -1.02 -4.54 -1.51
CA PRO A 80 -0.63 -4.82 -0.14
C PRO A 80 0.89 -4.96 -0.01
N VAL A 81 1.41 -4.51 1.13
CA VAL A 81 2.78 -4.72 1.58
C VAL A 81 2.72 -5.11 3.05
N VAL A 82 2.83 -6.39 3.37
CA VAL A 82 2.51 -6.84 4.74
C VAL A 82 3.63 -6.56 5.74
N LEU A 83 4.89 -6.94 5.42
CA LEU A 83 6.06 -6.76 6.29
C LEU A 83 5.81 -7.19 7.76
N GLY A 84 5.22 -8.37 7.97
CA GLY A 84 4.76 -8.83 9.28
C GLY A 84 5.84 -9.02 10.35
N ASP A 85 7.11 -9.15 9.95
CA ASP A 85 8.24 -9.17 10.89
C ASP A 85 8.57 -7.78 11.46
N LEU A 86 8.11 -6.72 10.80
CA LEU A 86 8.38 -5.32 11.14
C LEU A 86 7.17 -4.62 11.75
N PHE A 87 5.95 -5.05 11.40
CA PHE A 87 4.71 -4.39 11.79
C PHE A 87 3.66 -5.38 12.32
N VAL A 88 3.13 -5.13 13.52
CA VAL A 88 2.25 -6.06 14.25
C VAL A 88 0.86 -6.19 13.63
N LEU A 89 0.36 -5.15 12.98
CA LEU A 89 -0.89 -5.16 12.20
C LEU A 89 -0.64 -5.35 10.69
N GLY A 90 0.64 -5.46 10.29
CA GLY A 90 1.09 -5.32 8.92
C GLY A 90 1.22 -3.85 8.50
N PHE A 91 2.13 -3.57 7.57
CA PHE A 91 2.39 -2.21 7.08
C PHE A 91 1.25 -1.69 6.20
N SER A 92 0.80 -2.50 5.23
CA SER A 92 -0.26 -2.20 4.25
C SER A 92 -1.06 -3.49 3.98
N PRO A 93 -1.88 -3.96 4.94
CA PRO A 93 -2.60 -5.23 4.83
C PRO A 93 -3.83 -5.16 3.91
N VAL A 94 -4.04 -6.21 3.11
CA VAL A 94 -5.18 -6.34 2.18
C VAL A 94 -6.56 -6.23 2.87
N ALA A 95 -6.67 -6.61 4.14
CA ALA A 95 -7.92 -6.49 4.89
C ALA A 95 -8.32 -5.02 5.07
N TRP A 96 -7.36 -4.15 5.36
CA TRP A 96 -7.59 -2.71 5.43
C TRP A 96 -7.89 -2.13 4.05
N HIS A 97 -7.23 -2.62 2.99
CA HIS A 97 -7.54 -2.20 1.63
C HIS A 97 -8.97 -2.52 1.21
N ALA A 98 -9.49 -3.68 1.62
CA ALA A 98 -10.89 -4.03 1.39
C ALA A 98 -11.84 -3.05 2.09
N GLU A 99 -11.58 -2.69 3.35
CA GLU A 99 -12.37 -1.70 4.09
C GLU A 99 -12.31 -0.30 3.45
N LEU A 100 -11.18 0.07 2.83
CA LEU A 100 -11.05 1.33 2.09
C LEU A 100 -11.86 1.29 0.78
N ALA A 101 -11.79 0.18 0.05
CA ALA A 101 -12.53 0.01 -1.20
C ALA A 101 -14.05 0.03 -0.98
N ASP A 102 -14.53 -0.52 0.14
CA ASP A 102 -15.95 -0.48 0.51
C ASP A 102 -16.45 0.95 0.81
N ARG A 103 -15.59 1.80 1.39
CA ARG A 103 -15.93 3.21 1.69
C ARG A 103 -15.89 4.11 0.45
N MET A 104 -15.08 3.77 -0.55
CA MET A 104 -14.94 4.49 -1.81
C MET A 104 -15.32 3.60 -3.01
N PRO A 105 -16.62 3.26 -3.15
CA PRO A 105 -17.07 2.29 -4.14
C PRO A 105 -16.70 2.72 -5.55
N GLY A 106 -16.08 1.81 -6.29
CA GLY A 106 -15.65 2.06 -7.66
C GLY A 106 -14.41 2.94 -7.80
N LYS A 107 -13.67 3.24 -6.73
CA LYS A 107 -12.38 3.93 -6.81
C LYS A 107 -11.19 2.98 -6.85
N PHE A 108 -11.29 1.84 -6.19
CA PHE A 108 -10.18 0.91 -6.05
C PHE A 108 -10.38 -0.40 -6.77
N VAL A 109 -9.25 -0.96 -7.21
CA VAL A 109 -9.08 -2.36 -7.58
C VAL A 109 -8.10 -2.97 -6.59
N LEU A 110 -8.41 -4.14 -6.03
CA LEU A 110 -7.56 -4.78 -5.03
C LEU A 110 -6.64 -5.81 -5.66
N SER A 111 -5.41 -5.88 -5.17
CA SER A 111 -4.47 -6.95 -5.46
C SER A 111 -4.11 -7.74 -4.20
N GLY A 112 -3.62 -8.96 -4.37
CA GLY A 112 -3.02 -9.75 -3.30
C GLY A 112 -1.51 -9.69 -3.36
N GLU A 113 -0.84 -10.06 -2.26
CA GLU A 113 0.61 -10.20 -2.21
C GLU A 113 1.01 -11.68 -2.29
N LEU A 114 2.10 -11.96 -3.00
CA LEU A 114 2.80 -13.24 -2.99
C LEU A 114 4.29 -13.04 -2.75
N ASP A 115 4.85 -13.88 -1.88
CA ASP A 115 6.29 -14.00 -1.69
C ASP A 115 6.85 -15.05 -2.64
N PRO A 116 7.68 -14.66 -3.62
CA PRO A 116 8.27 -15.61 -4.57
C PRO A 116 9.19 -16.63 -3.89
N ASP A 117 9.84 -16.27 -2.77
CA ASP A 117 10.79 -17.13 -2.06
C ASP A 117 10.09 -18.12 -1.12
N ALA A 118 8.86 -17.81 -0.70
CA ALA A 118 8.03 -18.71 0.11
C ALA A 118 7.49 -19.91 -0.69
N GLY A 119 7.65 -19.93 -2.01
CA GLY A 119 7.25 -21.03 -2.88
C GLY A 119 5.77 -21.43 -2.75
N GLN A 120 5.45 -22.71 -2.97
CA GLN A 120 4.07 -23.21 -2.85
C GLN A 120 3.44 -22.97 -1.46
N PRO A 121 4.16 -23.12 -0.33
CA PRO A 121 3.62 -22.74 0.98
C PRO A 121 3.12 -21.30 1.06
N GLY A 122 3.86 -20.34 0.50
CA GLY A 122 3.48 -18.92 0.48
C GLY A 122 2.22 -18.62 -0.34
N ALA A 123 1.93 -19.44 -1.35
CA ALA A 123 0.72 -19.34 -2.16
C ALA A 123 -0.50 -20.03 -1.53
N ARG A 124 -0.35 -20.76 -0.42
CA ARG A 124 -1.48 -21.47 0.21
C ARG A 124 -2.57 -20.48 0.63
N GLY A 125 -3.81 -20.79 0.26
CA GLY A 125 -4.96 -19.96 0.58
C GLY A 125 -5.14 -18.73 -0.32
N ILE A 126 -4.28 -18.49 -1.32
CA ILE A 126 -4.41 -17.32 -2.20
C ILE A 126 -5.76 -17.32 -2.94
N ALA A 127 -6.22 -18.49 -3.42
CA ALA A 127 -7.52 -18.60 -4.08
C ALA A 127 -8.70 -18.24 -3.16
N ALA A 128 -8.60 -18.53 -1.86
CA ALA A 128 -9.60 -18.13 -0.88
C ALA A 128 -9.56 -16.60 -0.63
N LYS A 129 -8.36 -16.02 -0.55
CA LYS A 129 -8.17 -14.56 -0.44
C LYS A 129 -8.71 -13.82 -1.67
N VAL A 130 -8.41 -14.32 -2.88
CA VAL A 130 -8.92 -13.79 -4.16
C VAL A 130 -10.43 -13.73 -4.15
N ARG A 131 -11.10 -14.82 -3.74
CA ARG A 131 -12.57 -14.85 -3.67
C ARG A 131 -13.12 -13.97 -2.55
N ARG A 132 -12.47 -13.93 -1.38
CA ARG A 132 -12.94 -13.19 -0.21
C ARG A 132 -12.95 -11.68 -0.45
N TRP A 133 -11.94 -11.15 -1.13
CA TRP A 133 -11.74 -9.71 -1.33
C TRP A 133 -11.85 -9.28 -2.79
N ASP A 134 -12.36 -10.15 -3.67
CA ASP A 134 -12.48 -9.90 -5.11
C ASP A 134 -11.18 -9.36 -5.76
N LEU A 135 -10.05 -9.97 -5.40
CA LEU A 135 -8.73 -9.52 -5.87
C LEU A 135 -8.64 -9.70 -7.40
N ARG A 136 -8.23 -8.64 -8.09
CA ARG A 136 -8.08 -8.62 -9.57
C ARG A 136 -6.64 -8.70 -10.04
N GLY A 137 -5.69 -8.72 -9.10
CA GLY A 137 -4.28 -8.86 -9.39
C GLY A 137 -3.52 -9.55 -8.26
N LEU A 138 -2.30 -9.98 -8.56
CA LEU A 138 -1.33 -10.46 -7.59
C LEU A 138 -0.02 -9.70 -7.82
N THR A 139 0.50 -9.13 -6.74
CA THR A 139 1.78 -8.43 -6.69
C THR A 139 2.78 -9.37 -6.04
N PHE A 140 3.91 -9.57 -6.72
CA PHE A 140 5.05 -10.29 -6.14
C PHE A 140 5.87 -9.31 -5.33
N CYS A 141 6.15 -9.64 -4.07
CA CYS A 141 7.08 -8.85 -3.30
C CYS A 141 8.52 -9.20 -3.66
N GLU A 142 9.43 -8.27 -3.35
CA GLU A 142 10.87 -8.46 -3.53
C GLU A 142 11.38 -9.67 -2.75
N SER A 143 12.30 -10.44 -3.34
CA SER A 143 12.94 -11.60 -2.70
C SER A 143 13.78 -11.23 -1.47
N ARG A 144 14.26 -9.98 -1.41
CA ARG A 144 15.02 -9.45 -0.25
C ARG A 144 14.21 -8.40 0.47
N ARG A 145 13.25 -8.86 1.28
CA ARG A 145 12.46 -7.98 2.13
C ARG A 145 13.30 -7.53 3.34
N PRO A 146 13.12 -6.29 3.83
CA PRO A 146 13.64 -5.93 5.13
C PRO A 146 12.99 -6.84 6.17
N GLY A 147 13.82 -7.53 6.95
CA GLY A 147 13.38 -8.50 7.95
C GLY A 147 13.87 -8.09 9.33
N GLY A 148 13.20 -8.59 10.36
CA GLY A 148 13.54 -8.30 11.76
C GLY A 148 14.86 -8.92 12.26
N ARG A 149 15.58 -9.66 11.41
CA ARG A 149 16.89 -10.22 11.76
C ARG A 149 17.97 -9.18 11.48
N MET A 150 18.41 -8.50 12.53
CA MET A 150 19.69 -7.79 12.53
C MET A 150 20.79 -8.83 12.30
N ALA A 151 21.60 -8.63 11.26
CA ALA A 151 22.84 -9.36 11.04
C ALA A 151 23.92 -8.90 12.03
#